data_AF-A0A947MJG3-F1
#
_entry.id   AF-A0A947MJG3-F1
#
_cell.length_a   1.000
_cell.length_b   1.000
_cell.length_c   1.000
_cell.angle_alpha   90.00
_cell.angle_beta   90.00
_cell.angle_gamma   90.00
#
_symmetry.space_group_name_H-M   'P 1'
#
loop_
_entity.id
_entity.type
_entity.pdbx_description
1 polymer ?
#
loop_
_entity_poly.entity_id
_entity_poly.type
_entity_poly.pdbx_seq_one_letter_code
_entity_poly.pdbx_strand_id
1 'polypeptide(L)'
;MNKSMYFSIIIKDTSSVSKGMAIWIQSSKDELPGDKIKELTKASRELSLIEGEQLQTEVLVASPTSLDIRPISEYLWGDGTLNSSRLIRHLQDYKSGKRPHHFLPRVGITIVMEEEFIGRKSVLSELEAHIKAHKSCHLRAPRRYGKSSLLGILSTKSDNIVMLELSDMSTLSGFFKTLLRACMRHTKAQDILLETKIFQSWPTESSPSNFSQIFNKAFDDLEKKHQHQLFKIILETMDILAENGLVLFIDEFSLFLRDLHEHDQEQLIVFLQEFHRLRTKKSTPLVTVFSGSAGLSTYMELYGMKELFDDLMTVDVSPISASEAYLLAEELFYGMQKRPIPNAIERLVEFTGMEETIPYFVQALASYTCEQAGLRKEITTEDVEEAYYNRLLGPAGNVCFRDFILRERTYPKEYRLSASNILKHLSKMAPAIVTEEDLQKLCKGGCELKKLMTCLEEDYDIVPEGSGWRMRSKVIADRWRLGEPWLTTGGK
;
A
#
# COMPACT_ATOMS: atom_id res chain seq x y z
N MET A 1 24.69 -2.72 43.75
CA MET A 1 23.28 -3.16 43.73
C MET A 1 22.60 -2.54 42.52
N ASN A 2 22.24 -3.33 41.50
CA ASN A 2 21.39 -2.86 40.40
C ASN A 2 19.98 -2.61 40.96
N LYS A 3 19.69 -1.37 41.36
CA LYS A 3 18.33 -0.98 41.72
C LYS A 3 17.60 -0.64 40.43
N SER A 4 16.63 -1.48 40.05
CA SER A 4 15.66 -1.15 39.00
C SER A 4 14.94 0.14 39.38
N MET A 5 14.93 1.13 38.48
CA MET A 5 14.12 2.34 38.61
C MET A 5 12.95 2.27 37.63
N TYR A 6 11.84 2.86 38.02
CA TYR A 6 10.62 2.91 37.20
C TYR A 6 10.18 4.35 37.06
N PHE A 7 9.83 4.77 35.86
CA PHE A 7 9.16 6.04 35.60
C PHE A 7 7.69 5.76 35.35
N SER A 8 6.83 6.17 36.27
CA SER A 8 5.39 5.94 36.19
C SER A 8 4.69 7.16 35.63
N ILE A 9 3.83 6.92 34.65
CA ILE A 9 2.93 7.92 34.07
C ILE A 9 1.52 7.48 34.43
N ILE A 10 0.86 8.29 35.27
CA ILE A 10 -0.45 8.02 35.82
C ILE A 10 -1.45 8.98 35.18
N ILE A 11 -2.52 8.44 34.62
CA ILE A 11 -3.62 9.21 34.05
C ILE A 11 -4.66 9.41 35.15
N LYS A 12 -4.89 10.67 35.55
CA LYS A 12 -5.96 10.98 36.51
C LYS A 12 -7.29 10.97 35.77
N ASP A 13 -8.22 10.16 36.26
CA ASP A 13 -9.63 10.38 36.02
C ASP A 13 -10.23 11.04 37.26
N THR A 14 -11.24 11.88 37.06
CA THR A 14 -11.73 12.98 37.94
C THR A 14 -12.03 12.68 39.42
N SER A 15 -11.77 11.48 39.95
CA SER A 15 -11.82 11.16 41.39
C SER A 15 -11.07 9.89 41.83
N SER A 16 -10.36 9.16 40.96
CA SER A 16 -9.54 8.00 41.37
C SER A 16 -8.37 7.75 40.40
N VAL A 17 -7.28 7.15 40.90
CA VAL A 17 -6.17 6.66 40.05
C VAL A 17 -6.71 5.48 39.25
N SER A 18 -7.14 5.73 38.01
CA SER A 18 -7.89 4.72 37.25
C SER A 18 -6.98 3.87 36.35
N LYS A 19 -5.92 4.43 35.73
CA LYS A 19 -5.01 3.73 34.80
C LYS A 19 -3.64 4.44 34.68
N GLY A 20 -2.56 3.68 34.48
CA GLY A 20 -1.22 4.24 34.21
C GLY A 20 -0.22 3.19 33.72
N MET A 21 0.94 3.65 33.26
CA MET A 21 2.03 2.79 32.77
C MET A 21 3.29 3.07 33.57
N ALA A 22 4.00 2.00 33.96
CA ALA A 22 5.33 2.11 34.54
C ALA A 22 6.39 1.67 33.54
N ILE A 23 7.28 2.59 33.20
CA ILE A 23 8.39 2.39 32.28
C ILE A 23 9.62 1.96 33.10
N TRP A 24 10.10 0.73 32.87
CA TRP A 24 11.29 0.24 33.57
C TRP A 24 12.58 0.83 32.97
N ILE A 25 13.31 1.60 33.79
CA ILE A 25 14.61 2.18 33.43
C ILE A 25 15.72 1.24 33.91
N GLN A 26 16.32 0.52 32.98
CA GLN A 26 17.46 -0.34 33.27
C GLN A 26 18.73 0.52 33.48
N SER A 27 19.45 0.27 34.58
CA SER A 27 20.75 0.88 34.81
C SER A 27 21.79 0.27 33.86
N SER A 28 22.32 1.07 32.93
CA SER A 28 23.51 0.68 32.15
C SER A 28 24.78 1.09 32.91
N LYS A 29 25.93 0.49 32.57
CA LYS A 29 27.21 0.80 33.24
C LYS A 29 27.72 2.22 32.94
N ASP A 30 27.27 2.82 31.83
CA ASP A 30 27.86 4.03 31.26
C ASP A 30 26.90 5.24 31.17
N GLU A 31 25.60 5.08 31.47
CA GLU A 31 24.64 6.19 31.53
C GLU A 31 23.96 6.28 32.89
N LEU A 32 23.93 7.50 33.45
CA LEU A 32 23.14 7.78 34.65
C LEU A 32 21.65 7.79 34.27
N PRO A 33 20.78 7.10 35.03
CA PRO A 33 19.33 7.09 34.78
C PRO A 33 18.67 8.47 34.79
N GLY A 34 19.35 9.51 35.32
CA GLY A 34 18.87 10.88 35.41
C GLY A 34 18.54 11.53 34.07
N ASP A 35 19.33 11.28 33.01
CA ASP A 35 19.07 11.86 31.69
C ASP A 35 17.80 11.26 31.07
N LYS A 36 17.61 9.95 31.22
CA LYS A 36 16.39 9.27 30.77
C LYS A 36 15.16 9.75 31.52
N ILE A 37 15.26 9.94 32.82
CA ILE A 37 14.19 10.51 33.66
C ILE A 37 13.85 11.94 33.20
N LYS A 38 14.86 12.76 32.88
CA LYS A 38 14.66 14.14 32.42
C LYS A 38 13.92 14.19 31.09
N GLU A 39 14.29 13.35 30.14
CA GLU A 39 13.59 13.25 28.84
C GLU A 39 12.15 12.77 29.01
N LEU A 40 11.94 11.71 29.80
CA LEU A 40 10.60 11.18 30.11
C LEU A 40 9.71 12.23 30.80
N THR A 41 10.28 13.00 31.74
CA THR A 41 9.59 14.09 32.42
C THR A 41 9.21 15.20 31.44
N LYS A 42 10.11 15.57 30.53
CA LYS A 42 9.84 16.60 29.52
C LYS A 42 8.70 16.17 28.58
N ALA A 43 8.80 14.96 28.01
CA ALA A 43 7.78 14.42 27.11
C ALA A 43 6.41 14.31 27.78
N SER A 44 6.38 13.86 29.04
CA SER A 44 5.12 13.74 29.78
C SER A 44 4.50 15.10 30.12
N ARG A 45 5.31 16.14 30.35
CA ARG A 45 4.82 17.51 30.54
C ARG A 45 4.22 18.08 29.26
N GLU A 46 4.86 17.86 28.11
CA GLU A 46 4.32 18.26 26.80
C GLU A 46 2.94 17.63 26.58
N LEU A 47 2.78 16.34 26.88
CA LEU A 47 1.47 15.68 26.82
C LEU A 47 0.47 16.24 27.82
N SER A 48 0.91 16.50 29.06
CA SER A 48 0.05 17.04 30.10
C SER A 48 -0.51 18.41 29.69
N LEU A 49 0.28 19.25 29.02
CA LEU A 49 -0.18 20.52 28.47
C LEU A 49 -1.23 20.35 27.36
N ILE A 50 -1.05 19.37 26.48
CA ILE A 50 -2.02 19.06 25.40
C ILE A 50 -3.35 18.57 25.97
N GLU A 51 -3.30 17.79 27.06
CA GLU A 51 -4.46 17.10 27.64
C GLU A 51 -5.12 17.86 28.81
N GLY A 52 -4.74 19.12 29.06
CA GLY A 52 -5.31 19.94 30.13
C GLY A 52 -4.95 19.45 31.55
N GLU A 53 -3.68 19.11 31.78
CA GLU A 53 -3.08 18.74 33.07
C GLU A 53 -3.57 17.42 33.70
N GLN A 54 -4.15 16.52 32.89
CA GLN A 54 -4.68 15.24 33.37
C GLN A 54 -3.60 14.17 33.70
N LEU A 55 -2.33 14.46 33.44
CA LEU A 55 -1.23 13.50 33.61
C LEU A 55 -0.36 13.82 34.82
N GLN A 56 -0.16 12.83 35.69
CA GLN A 56 0.80 12.87 36.79
C GLN A 56 1.96 11.92 36.51
N THR A 57 3.19 12.39 36.67
CA THR A 57 4.39 11.56 36.53
C THR A 57 5.09 11.38 37.87
N GLU A 58 5.53 10.17 38.15
CA GLU A 58 6.25 9.83 39.37
C GLU A 58 7.46 8.95 39.06
N VAL A 59 8.60 9.22 39.71
CA VAL A 59 9.78 8.35 39.66
C VAL A 59 9.73 7.42 40.85
N LEU A 60 9.70 6.11 40.60
CA LEU A 60 9.63 5.08 41.62
C LEU A 60 10.94 4.29 41.68
N VAL A 61 11.42 4.03 42.89
CA VAL A 61 12.62 3.21 43.14
C VAL A 61 12.25 1.74 43.42
N ALA A 62 10.95 1.45 43.42
CA ALA A 62 10.38 0.11 43.56
C ALA A 62 9.33 -0.11 42.46
N SER A 63 9.14 -1.38 42.09
CA SER A 63 8.13 -1.81 41.11
C SER A 63 6.73 -1.45 41.62
N PRO A 64 5.93 -0.69 40.87
CA PRO A 64 4.55 -0.39 41.26
C PRO A 64 3.69 -1.64 41.16
N THR A 65 2.97 -1.99 42.22
CA THR A 65 2.11 -3.18 42.29
C THR A 65 0.79 -3.03 41.53
N SER A 66 0.36 -1.81 41.23
CA SER A 66 -0.94 -1.48 40.63
C SER A 66 -0.87 -1.00 39.19
N LEU A 67 0.32 -0.99 38.56
CA LEU A 67 0.52 -0.49 37.19
C LEU A 67 1.05 -1.60 36.28
N ASP A 68 0.66 -1.56 35.01
CA ASP A 68 1.28 -2.41 33.99
C ASP A 68 2.75 -1.96 33.81
N ILE A 69 3.68 -2.87 34.08
CA ILE A 69 5.11 -2.62 33.98
C ILE A 69 5.57 -3.10 32.61
N ARG A 70 6.12 -2.17 31.84
CA ARG A 70 6.70 -2.48 30.53
C ARG A 70 8.21 -2.22 30.57
N PRO A 71 9.03 -3.13 30.02
CA PRO A 71 10.40 -2.77 29.72
C PRO A 71 10.39 -1.56 28.79
N ILE A 72 11.36 -0.65 28.96
CA ILE A 72 11.68 0.31 27.91
C ILE A 72 11.92 -0.49 26.64
N SER A 73 10.97 -0.44 25.70
CA SER A 73 11.22 -0.98 24.38
C SER A 73 12.24 -0.07 23.70
N GLU A 74 13.18 -0.66 22.98
CA GLU A 74 14.05 0.07 22.03
C GLU A 74 13.23 0.92 21.07
N TYR A 75 11.95 0.57 20.88
CA TYR A 75 10.97 1.37 20.16
C TYR A 75 10.77 2.79 20.72
N LEU A 76 10.75 2.99 22.04
CA LEU A 76 10.70 4.34 22.63
C LEU A 76 12.05 5.07 22.57
N TRP A 77 13.15 4.32 22.40
CA TRP A 77 14.52 4.82 22.46
C TRP A 77 15.27 4.43 21.19
N GLY A 78 14.90 5.04 20.07
CA GLY A 78 15.36 4.60 18.74
C GLY A 78 16.89 4.49 18.60
N ASP A 79 17.63 5.49 19.09
CA ASP A 79 19.09 5.57 18.99
C ASP A 79 19.83 5.73 20.33
N GLY A 80 19.10 5.53 21.43
CA GLY A 80 19.52 5.86 22.80
C GLY A 80 18.88 7.13 23.38
N THR A 81 18.11 7.90 22.59
CA THR A 81 17.31 9.05 23.06
C THR A 81 15.80 8.81 22.99
N LEU A 82 15.02 9.43 23.88
CA LEU A 82 13.57 9.24 23.95
C LEU A 82 12.89 9.89 22.73
N ASN A 83 12.08 9.10 22.02
CA ASN A 83 11.11 9.65 21.09
C ASN A 83 9.84 10.07 21.85
N SER A 84 9.74 11.37 22.17
CA SER A 84 8.57 11.94 22.85
C SER A 84 7.25 11.68 22.11
N SER A 85 7.24 11.79 20.78
CA SER A 85 6.04 11.57 19.96
C SER A 85 5.51 10.14 20.08
N ARG A 86 6.39 9.13 20.05
CA ARG A 86 6.03 7.71 20.25
C ARG A 86 5.48 7.47 21.65
N LEU A 87 6.15 8.03 22.66
CA LEU A 87 5.67 7.93 24.04
C LEU A 87 4.27 8.56 24.18
N ILE A 88 4.05 9.73 23.59
CA ILE A 88 2.75 10.41 23.58
C ILE A 88 1.68 9.51 22.96
N ARG A 89 1.94 8.94 21.78
CA ARG A 89 1.00 8.02 21.11
C ARG A 89 0.69 6.79 21.95
N HIS A 90 1.71 6.18 22.55
CA HIS A 90 1.54 5.01 23.43
C HIS A 90 0.66 5.31 24.64
N LEU A 91 0.83 6.48 25.24
CA LEU A 91 0.00 6.93 26.35
C LEU A 91 -1.45 7.20 25.92
N GLN A 92 -1.66 7.77 24.73
CA GLN A 92 -2.99 7.98 24.16
C GLN A 92 -3.69 6.63 23.86
N ASP A 93 -2.98 5.67 23.27
CA ASP A 93 -3.49 4.32 23.04
C ASP A 93 -3.92 3.69 24.38
N TYR A 94 -3.06 3.76 25.40
CA TYR A 94 -3.34 3.21 26.72
C TYR A 94 -4.56 3.89 27.38
N LYS A 95 -4.68 5.21 27.29
CA LYS A 95 -5.85 5.98 27.77
C LYS A 95 -7.15 5.48 27.11
N SER A 96 -7.10 5.22 25.80
CA SER A 96 -8.24 4.69 25.04
C SER A 96 -8.49 3.19 25.24
N GLY A 97 -7.73 2.51 26.11
CA GLY A 97 -7.83 1.08 26.34
C GLY A 97 -7.28 0.21 25.21
N LYS A 98 -6.53 0.81 24.28
CA LYS A 98 -5.86 0.11 23.18
C LYS A 98 -4.47 -0.33 23.63
N ARG A 99 -3.97 -1.40 22.99
CA ARG A 99 -2.56 -1.78 23.13
C ARG A 99 -1.71 -0.80 22.32
N PRO A 100 -0.56 -0.33 22.86
CA PRO A 100 0.36 0.49 22.10
C PRO A 100 0.79 -0.24 20.83
N HIS A 101 0.68 0.44 19.70
CA HIS A 101 1.13 -0.09 18.42
C HIS A 101 2.62 0.23 18.21
N HIS A 102 3.38 -0.75 17.73
CA HIS A 102 4.78 -0.56 17.36
C HIS A 102 4.87 -0.52 15.83
N PHE A 103 5.24 0.62 15.27
CA PHE A 103 5.46 0.74 13.83
C PHE A 103 6.95 0.52 13.52
N LEU A 104 7.29 -0.53 12.79
CA LEU A 104 8.67 -0.76 12.36
C LEU A 104 8.77 -0.74 10.83
N PRO A 105 8.35 0.33 10.15
CA PRO A 105 8.34 0.34 8.69
C PRO A 105 9.77 0.18 8.17
N ARG A 106 9.97 -0.83 7.34
CA ARG A 106 11.24 -1.08 6.66
C ARG A 106 11.21 -0.49 5.26
N VAL A 107 12.34 0.12 4.88
CA VAL A 107 12.53 0.66 3.53
C VAL A 107 12.80 -0.48 2.55
N GLY A 108 12.27 -0.35 1.32
CA GLY A 108 12.60 -1.25 0.22
C GLY A 108 11.86 -2.58 0.22
N ILE A 109 10.86 -2.75 1.10
CA ILE A 109 10.01 -3.95 1.11
C ILE A 109 8.79 -3.75 0.21
N THR A 110 8.50 -4.74 -0.62
CA THR A 110 7.38 -4.72 -1.58
C THR A 110 6.01 -4.83 -0.91
N ILE A 111 5.92 -5.62 0.17
CA ILE A 111 4.67 -5.88 0.92
C ILE A 111 4.92 -5.62 2.40
N VAL A 112 4.15 -4.69 2.96
CA VAL A 112 4.20 -4.29 4.36
C VAL A 112 3.18 -5.12 5.15
N MET A 113 3.59 -5.68 6.29
CA MET A 113 2.70 -6.47 7.17
C MET A 113 1.89 -5.56 8.10
N GLU A 114 0.84 -6.08 8.73
CA GLU A 114 -0.15 -5.29 9.50
C GLU A 114 0.49 -4.35 10.53
N GLU A 115 1.52 -4.83 11.24
CA GLU A 115 2.25 -4.07 12.27
C GLU A 115 3.09 -2.89 11.70
N GLU A 116 3.47 -2.98 10.43
CA GLU A 116 4.27 -1.98 9.73
C GLU A 116 3.38 -1.05 8.87
N PHE A 117 2.09 -1.35 8.76
CA PHE A 117 1.19 -0.70 7.81
C PHE A 117 0.48 0.50 8.42
N ILE A 118 0.81 1.69 7.92
CA ILE A 118 0.28 2.96 8.40
C ILE A 118 -0.93 3.37 7.57
N GLY A 119 -2.05 3.59 8.26
CA GLY A 119 -3.28 4.13 7.69
C GLY A 119 -4.25 3.08 7.15
N ARG A 120 -5.21 3.53 6.32
CA ARG A 120 -6.12 2.68 5.51
C ARG A 120 -7.07 1.73 6.26
N LYS A 121 -7.29 1.95 7.55
CA LYS A 121 -8.20 1.11 8.34
C LYS A 121 -9.63 1.07 7.78
N SER A 122 -10.10 2.19 7.22
CA SER A 122 -11.41 2.28 6.55
C SER A 122 -11.47 1.37 5.31
N VAL A 123 -10.48 1.45 4.43
CA VAL A 123 -10.38 0.63 3.20
C VAL A 123 -10.34 -0.86 3.54
N LEU A 124 -9.55 -1.26 4.54
CA LEU A 124 -9.51 -2.65 5.01
C LEU A 124 -10.88 -3.11 5.53
N SER A 125 -11.53 -2.29 6.35
CA SER A 125 -12.85 -2.61 6.91
C SER A 125 -13.93 -2.73 5.82
N GLU A 126 -13.87 -1.87 4.80
CA GLU A 126 -14.79 -1.89 3.67
C GLU A 126 -14.62 -3.15 2.81
N LEU A 127 -13.38 -3.50 2.46
CA LEU A 127 -13.10 -4.76 1.76
C LEU A 127 -13.56 -5.98 2.55
N GLU A 128 -13.25 -6.04 3.86
CA GLU A 128 -13.71 -7.13 4.73
C GLU A 128 -15.25 -7.23 4.75
N ALA A 129 -15.95 -6.09 4.81
CA ALA A 129 -17.41 -6.06 4.80
C ALA A 129 -18.00 -6.59 3.48
N HIS A 130 -17.41 -6.21 2.34
CA HIS A 130 -17.85 -6.72 1.04
C HIS A 130 -17.57 -8.21 0.85
N ILE A 131 -16.38 -8.68 1.25
CA ILE A 131 -16.03 -10.10 1.19
C ILE A 131 -16.99 -10.93 2.05
N LYS A 132 -17.28 -10.49 3.28
CA LYS A 132 -18.26 -11.15 4.17
C LYS A 132 -19.68 -11.15 3.61
N ALA A 133 -20.02 -10.16 2.79
CA ALA A 133 -21.30 -10.08 2.10
C ALA A 133 -21.32 -10.85 0.77
N HIS A 134 -20.30 -11.64 0.47
CA HIS A 134 -20.13 -12.37 -0.80
C HIS A 134 -20.16 -11.47 -2.04
N LYS A 135 -19.59 -10.26 -1.93
CA LYS A 135 -19.51 -9.30 -3.03
C LYS A 135 -18.08 -9.21 -3.55
N SER A 136 -17.93 -9.38 -4.85
CA SER A 136 -16.67 -9.16 -5.54
C SER A 136 -16.34 -7.66 -5.59
N CYS A 137 -15.05 -7.33 -5.52
CA CYS A 137 -14.57 -5.96 -5.41
C CYS A 137 -13.53 -5.63 -6.48
N HIS A 138 -13.55 -4.39 -6.94
CA HIS A 138 -12.46 -3.76 -7.69
C HIS A 138 -11.75 -2.75 -6.78
N LEU A 139 -10.53 -3.10 -6.36
CA LEU A 139 -9.64 -2.25 -5.59
C LEU A 139 -8.92 -1.28 -6.52
N ARG A 140 -9.43 -0.05 -6.61
CA ARG A 140 -8.89 1.00 -7.45
C ARG A 140 -7.79 1.75 -6.72
N ALA A 141 -6.60 1.72 -7.29
CA ALA A 141 -5.54 2.65 -6.93
C ALA A 141 -4.47 2.71 -8.01
N PRO A 142 -3.67 3.77 -8.05
CA PRO A 142 -2.44 3.79 -8.84
C PRO A 142 -1.43 2.78 -8.32
N ARG A 143 -0.38 2.58 -9.12
CA ARG A 143 0.83 1.93 -8.62
C ARG A 143 1.39 2.74 -7.45
N ARG A 144 2.04 2.06 -6.50
CA ARG A 144 2.73 2.68 -5.33
C ARG A 144 1.84 3.21 -4.20
N TYR A 145 0.53 2.97 -4.23
CA TYR A 145 -0.41 3.38 -3.17
C TYR A 145 -0.60 2.36 -2.03
N GLY A 146 0.03 1.18 -2.15
CA GLY A 146 -0.01 0.13 -1.12
C GLY A 146 -1.06 -0.97 -1.32
N LYS A 147 -1.62 -1.13 -2.53
CA LYS A 147 -2.62 -2.18 -2.84
C LYS A 147 -2.14 -3.59 -2.49
N SER A 148 -0.97 -4.00 -2.95
CA SER A 148 -0.45 -5.35 -2.69
C SER A 148 -0.16 -5.57 -1.19
N SER A 149 0.20 -4.52 -0.45
CA SER A 149 0.29 -4.57 1.03
C SER A 149 -1.09 -4.74 1.67
N LEU A 150 -2.11 -4.01 1.21
CA LEU A 150 -3.51 -4.19 1.67
C LEU A 150 -4.00 -5.63 1.44
N LEU A 151 -3.81 -6.16 0.24
CA LEU A 151 -4.21 -7.53 -0.09
C LEU A 151 -3.43 -8.57 0.72
N GLY A 152 -2.12 -8.35 0.92
CA GLY A 152 -1.28 -9.20 1.77
C GLY A 152 -1.75 -9.23 3.22
N ILE A 153 -2.14 -8.07 3.79
CA ILE A 153 -2.66 -7.99 5.17
C ILE A 153 -4.02 -8.70 5.26
N LEU A 154 -4.90 -8.54 4.27
CA LEU A 154 -6.19 -9.19 4.30
C LEU A 154 -6.08 -10.71 4.14
N SER A 155 -5.13 -11.20 3.34
CA SER A 155 -4.93 -12.64 3.15
C SER A 155 -4.44 -13.35 4.41
N THR A 156 -3.71 -12.68 5.31
CA THR A 156 -3.33 -13.27 6.61
C THR A 156 -4.48 -13.40 7.61
N LYS A 157 -5.60 -12.70 7.38
CA LYS A 157 -6.76 -12.72 8.29
C LYS A 157 -7.72 -13.88 8.03
N SER A 158 -7.56 -14.62 6.93
CA SER A 158 -8.49 -15.68 6.55
C SER A 158 -7.81 -16.76 5.71
N ASP A 159 -7.88 -18.00 6.18
CA ASP A 159 -7.42 -19.21 5.47
C ASP A 159 -8.28 -19.58 4.26
N ASN A 160 -9.20 -18.70 3.84
CA ASN A 160 -10.04 -18.88 2.65
C ASN A 160 -9.57 -18.02 1.46
N ILE A 161 -8.51 -17.24 1.60
CA ILE A 161 -8.06 -16.29 0.57
C ILE A 161 -6.90 -16.88 -0.21
N VAL A 162 -7.14 -17.14 -1.50
CA VAL A 162 -6.10 -17.53 -2.45
C VAL A 162 -5.63 -16.28 -3.20
N MET A 163 -4.35 -15.93 -3.06
CA MET A 163 -3.76 -14.77 -3.72
C MET A 163 -3.05 -15.17 -5.02
N LEU A 164 -3.38 -14.49 -6.10
CA LEU A 164 -2.81 -14.62 -7.43
C LEU A 164 -2.13 -13.31 -7.80
N GLU A 165 -0.93 -13.40 -8.36
CA GLU A 165 -0.21 -12.26 -8.93
C GLU A 165 -0.06 -12.49 -10.43
N LEU A 166 -0.77 -11.69 -11.23
CA LEU A 166 -0.76 -11.82 -12.70
C LEU A 166 0.31 -10.88 -13.28
N SER A 167 1.56 -11.33 -13.29
CA SER A 167 2.67 -10.64 -13.95
C SER A 167 3.00 -11.28 -15.30
N ASP A 168 3.04 -10.48 -16.38
CA ASP A 168 3.56 -10.85 -17.71
C ASP A 168 2.88 -12.09 -18.34
N MET A 169 1.54 -12.14 -18.35
CA MET A 169 0.75 -13.26 -18.89
C MET A 169 -0.24 -12.79 -19.97
N SER A 170 -0.20 -13.40 -21.15
CA SER A 170 -1.06 -13.04 -22.30
C SER A 170 -2.02 -14.14 -22.75
N THR A 171 -2.11 -15.27 -22.03
CA THR A 171 -2.93 -16.42 -22.43
C THR A 171 -3.73 -16.99 -21.26
N LEU A 172 -4.87 -17.64 -21.55
CA LEU A 172 -5.65 -18.35 -20.54
C LEU A 172 -4.88 -19.51 -19.89
N SER A 173 -3.97 -20.16 -20.63
CA SER A 173 -3.09 -21.18 -20.05
C SER A 173 -2.15 -20.57 -18.99
N GLY A 174 -1.57 -19.41 -19.28
CA GLY A 174 -0.75 -18.66 -18.32
C GLY A 174 -1.52 -18.25 -17.07
N PHE A 175 -2.75 -17.76 -17.25
CA PHE A 175 -3.68 -17.49 -16.14
C PHE A 175 -3.91 -18.75 -15.29
N PHE A 176 -4.24 -19.87 -15.94
CA PHE A 176 -4.53 -21.11 -15.24
C PHE A 176 -3.32 -21.67 -14.48
N LYS A 177 -2.13 -21.60 -15.09
CA LYS A 177 -0.88 -21.98 -14.44
C LYS A 177 -0.66 -21.19 -13.16
N THR A 178 -0.99 -19.90 -13.18
CA THR A 178 -0.86 -19.02 -12.02
C THR A 178 -1.91 -19.32 -10.95
N LEU A 179 -3.18 -19.49 -11.34
CA LEU A 179 -4.27 -19.91 -10.44
C LEU A 179 -3.95 -21.22 -9.74
N LEU A 180 -3.58 -22.26 -10.50
CA LEU A 180 -3.25 -23.57 -9.91
C LEU A 180 -2.02 -23.49 -9.01
N ARG A 181 -1.01 -22.69 -9.36
CA ARG A 181 0.17 -22.52 -8.51
C ARG A 181 -0.19 -21.89 -7.17
N ALA A 182 -1.06 -20.88 -7.18
CA ALA A 182 -1.56 -20.25 -5.97
C ALA A 182 -2.37 -21.25 -5.13
N CYS A 183 -3.29 -22.01 -5.76
CA CYS A 183 -4.10 -23.01 -5.07
C CYS A 183 -3.26 -24.13 -4.46
N MET A 184 -2.26 -24.65 -5.18
CA MET A 184 -1.37 -25.71 -4.68
C MET A 184 -0.44 -25.27 -3.57
N ARG A 185 -0.26 -23.96 -3.35
CA ARG A 185 0.47 -23.40 -2.20
C ARG A 185 -0.44 -23.06 -1.02
N HIS A 186 -1.74 -23.09 -1.22
CA HIS A 186 -2.74 -22.72 -0.23
C HIS A 186 -3.41 -23.99 0.30
N THR A 187 -3.13 -24.36 1.55
CA THR A 187 -3.49 -25.66 2.16
C THR A 187 -4.93 -26.08 1.85
N LYS A 188 -5.93 -25.24 2.20
CA LYS A 188 -7.34 -25.58 1.97
C LYS A 188 -7.68 -25.78 0.49
N ALA A 189 -7.09 -24.97 -0.41
CA ALA A 189 -7.39 -25.03 -1.84
C ALA A 189 -6.74 -26.25 -2.49
N GLN A 190 -5.52 -26.59 -2.06
CA GLN A 190 -4.84 -27.81 -2.43
C GLN A 190 -5.67 -29.03 -2.04
N ASP A 191 -6.10 -29.13 -0.77
CA ASP A 191 -6.90 -30.26 -0.28
C ASP A 191 -8.16 -30.48 -1.13
N ILE A 192 -8.93 -29.41 -1.36
CA ILE A 192 -10.14 -29.44 -2.19
C ILE A 192 -9.85 -29.91 -3.61
N LEU A 193 -8.81 -29.36 -4.25
CA LEU A 193 -8.52 -29.69 -5.64
C LEU A 193 -8.02 -31.13 -5.78
N LEU A 194 -7.26 -31.65 -4.81
CA LEU A 194 -6.76 -33.02 -4.82
C LEU A 194 -7.87 -34.08 -4.70
N GLU A 195 -9.05 -33.72 -4.16
CA GLU A 195 -10.22 -34.60 -4.18
C GLU A 195 -10.82 -34.78 -5.58
N THR A 196 -10.45 -33.92 -6.53
CA THR A 196 -10.93 -34.01 -7.91
C THR A 196 -10.10 -35.00 -8.72
N LYS A 197 -10.76 -35.74 -9.62
CA LYS A 197 -10.08 -36.72 -10.49
C LYS A 197 -8.98 -36.12 -11.37
N ILE A 198 -9.07 -34.82 -11.68
CA ILE A 198 -8.12 -34.12 -12.55
C ILE A 198 -6.80 -33.87 -11.79
N PHE A 199 -6.89 -33.48 -10.52
CA PHE A 199 -5.72 -33.10 -9.73
C PHE A 199 -5.27 -34.15 -8.70
N GLN A 200 -5.97 -35.27 -8.53
CA GLN A 200 -5.63 -36.32 -7.53
C GLN A 200 -4.17 -36.81 -7.53
N SER A 201 -3.47 -36.74 -8.68
CA SER A 201 -2.08 -37.17 -8.82
C SER A 201 -1.08 -36.01 -8.75
N TRP A 202 -1.54 -34.83 -8.34
CA TRP A 202 -0.68 -33.65 -8.26
C TRP A 202 0.25 -33.74 -7.05
N PRO A 203 1.45 -33.12 -7.15
CA PRO A 203 2.43 -33.16 -6.08
C PRO A 203 1.90 -32.47 -4.81
N THR A 204 1.90 -33.20 -3.69
CA THR A 204 1.44 -32.72 -2.38
C THR A 204 2.60 -32.30 -1.49
N GLU A 205 3.69 -33.06 -1.53
CA GLU A 205 4.92 -32.78 -0.78
C GLU A 205 6.03 -32.37 -1.73
N SER A 206 6.52 -31.16 -1.56
CA SER A 206 7.78 -30.74 -2.16
C SER A 206 8.53 -29.91 -1.15
N SER A 207 9.79 -30.26 -0.89
CA SER A 207 10.74 -29.27 -0.40
C SER A 207 10.60 -27.99 -1.23
N PRO A 208 10.60 -26.79 -0.62
CA PRO A 208 10.48 -25.52 -1.32
C PRO A 208 11.44 -25.40 -2.52
N SER A 209 12.60 -26.06 -2.45
CA SER A 209 13.63 -26.06 -3.49
C SER A 209 13.20 -26.68 -4.82
N ASN A 210 12.27 -27.64 -4.83
CA ASN A 210 11.91 -28.41 -6.03
C ASN A 210 10.47 -28.20 -6.48
N PHE A 211 9.63 -27.54 -5.68
CA PHE A 211 8.20 -27.35 -5.97
C PHE A 211 7.95 -26.77 -7.37
N SER A 212 8.68 -25.73 -7.75
CA SER A 212 8.48 -25.06 -9.05
C SER A 212 8.73 -25.98 -10.25
N GLN A 213 9.74 -26.85 -10.18
CA GLN A 213 10.05 -27.77 -11.28
C GLN A 213 8.99 -28.88 -11.38
N ILE A 214 8.63 -29.48 -10.25
CA ILE A 214 7.62 -30.55 -10.19
C ILE A 214 6.25 -30.03 -10.63
N PHE A 215 5.86 -28.85 -10.13
CA PHE A 215 4.64 -28.16 -10.53
C PHE A 215 4.62 -27.88 -12.03
N ASN A 216 5.68 -27.31 -12.60
CA ASN A 216 5.71 -26.98 -14.02
C ASN A 216 5.55 -28.23 -14.88
N LYS A 217 6.22 -29.34 -14.52
CA LYS A 217 6.06 -30.61 -15.23
C LYS A 217 4.61 -31.13 -15.15
N ALA A 218 4.02 -31.13 -13.95
CA ALA A 218 2.64 -31.57 -13.76
C ALA A 218 1.63 -30.72 -14.55
N PHE A 219 1.85 -29.40 -14.59
CA PHE A 219 1.03 -28.48 -15.37
C PHE A 219 1.19 -28.73 -16.87
N ASP A 220 2.42 -28.86 -17.37
CA ASP A 220 2.67 -29.09 -18.80
C ASP A 220 2.08 -30.43 -19.26
N ASP A 221 2.10 -31.47 -18.40
CA ASP A 221 1.46 -32.76 -18.67
C ASP A 221 -0.08 -32.62 -18.71
N LEU A 222 -0.67 -31.84 -17.79
CA LEU A 222 -2.10 -31.54 -17.78
C LEU A 222 -2.52 -30.75 -19.03
N GLU A 223 -1.78 -29.71 -19.39
CA GLU A 223 -2.04 -28.87 -20.56
C GLU A 223 -2.01 -29.70 -21.84
N LYS A 224 -0.99 -30.56 -22.01
CA LYS A 224 -0.90 -31.46 -23.18
C LYS A 224 -2.05 -32.46 -23.23
N LYS A 225 -2.39 -33.08 -22.09
CA LYS A 225 -3.45 -34.09 -22.01
C LYS A 225 -4.85 -33.51 -22.25
N HIS A 226 -5.07 -32.26 -21.82
CA HIS A 226 -6.38 -31.62 -21.82
C HIS A 226 -6.44 -30.35 -22.67
N GLN A 227 -5.60 -30.22 -23.70
CA GLN A 227 -5.47 -29.00 -24.51
C GLN A 227 -6.83 -28.44 -24.99
N HIS A 228 -7.72 -29.29 -25.50
CA HIS A 228 -9.05 -28.88 -25.98
C HIS A 228 -10.10 -28.67 -24.89
N GLN A 229 -9.79 -29.06 -23.64
CA GLN A 229 -10.69 -28.94 -22.49
C GLN A 229 -10.16 -27.93 -21.47
N LEU A 230 -9.01 -27.30 -21.71
CA LEU A 230 -8.33 -26.46 -20.74
C LEU A 230 -9.23 -25.35 -20.20
N PHE A 231 -9.96 -24.66 -21.10
CA PHE A 231 -10.92 -23.64 -20.71
C PHE A 231 -12.01 -24.17 -19.78
N LYS A 232 -12.57 -25.34 -20.08
CA LYS A 232 -13.57 -25.98 -19.23
C LYS A 232 -13.00 -26.32 -17.85
N ILE A 233 -11.77 -26.84 -17.80
CA ILE A 233 -11.08 -27.16 -16.54
C ILE A 233 -10.82 -25.89 -15.71
N ILE A 234 -10.48 -24.77 -16.36
CA ILE A 234 -10.32 -23.47 -15.69
C ILE A 234 -11.62 -23.08 -14.97
N LEU A 235 -12.75 -23.15 -15.67
CA LEU A 235 -14.06 -22.80 -15.12
C LEU A 235 -14.48 -23.76 -14.00
N GLU A 236 -14.30 -25.07 -14.18
CA GLU A 236 -14.59 -26.09 -13.15
C GLU A 236 -13.73 -25.87 -11.91
N THR A 237 -12.43 -25.56 -12.09
CA THR A 237 -11.53 -25.23 -10.97
C THR A 237 -12.07 -24.03 -10.20
N MET A 238 -12.42 -22.93 -10.87
CA MET A 238 -12.96 -21.75 -10.20
C MET A 238 -14.32 -22.01 -9.51
N ASP A 239 -15.20 -22.80 -10.12
CA ASP A 239 -16.49 -23.16 -9.52
C ASP A 239 -16.31 -24.00 -8.25
N ILE A 240 -15.38 -24.96 -8.26
CA ILE A 240 -15.02 -25.77 -7.09
C ILE A 240 -14.49 -24.90 -5.95
N LEU A 241 -13.63 -23.92 -6.25
CA LEU A 241 -13.13 -22.98 -5.25
C LEU A 241 -14.28 -22.16 -4.65
N ALA A 242 -15.22 -21.69 -5.48
CA ALA A 242 -16.40 -20.93 -5.05
C ALA A 242 -17.33 -21.75 -4.15
N GLU A 243 -17.61 -23.01 -4.52
CA GLU A 243 -18.47 -23.93 -3.75
C GLU A 243 -17.92 -24.23 -2.35
N ASN A 244 -16.60 -24.11 -2.18
CA ASN A 244 -15.92 -24.30 -0.91
C ASN A 244 -15.63 -22.98 -0.15
N GLY A 245 -16.21 -21.87 -0.62
CA GLY A 245 -16.13 -20.57 0.02
C GLY A 245 -14.75 -19.92 -0.05
N LEU A 246 -13.92 -20.29 -1.02
CA LEU A 246 -12.64 -19.62 -1.26
C LEU A 246 -12.84 -18.31 -2.01
N VAL A 247 -12.01 -17.33 -1.66
CA VAL A 247 -11.99 -15.98 -2.22
C VAL A 247 -10.71 -15.82 -3.03
N LEU A 248 -10.80 -15.28 -4.24
CA LEU A 248 -9.63 -15.02 -5.08
C LEU A 248 -9.21 -13.57 -4.98
N PHE A 249 -8.00 -13.31 -4.50
CA PHE A 249 -7.36 -12.01 -4.64
C PHE A 249 -6.50 -12.05 -5.88
N ILE A 250 -6.76 -11.18 -6.85
CA ILE A 250 -6.09 -11.19 -8.15
C ILE A 250 -5.40 -9.84 -8.33
N ASP A 251 -4.09 -9.82 -8.14
CA ASP A 251 -3.26 -8.63 -8.34
C ASP A 251 -2.84 -8.48 -9.80
N GLU A 252 -2.73 -7.21 -10.23
CA GLU A 252 -2.43 -6.77 -11.60
C GLU A 252 -3.39 -7.36 -12.68
N PHE A 253 -4.67 -7.54 -12.34
CA PHE A 253 -5.68 -8.10 -13.25
C PHE A 253 -5.84 -7.27 -14.54
N SER A 254 -5.72 -5.94 -14.45
CA SER A 254 -5.83 -5.05 -15.60
C SER A 254 -4.76 -5.29 -16.67
N LEU A 255 -3.55 -5.69 -16.27
CA LEU A 255 -2.48 -6.04 -17.21
C LEU A 255 -2.80 -7.32 -17.97
N PHE A 256 -3.28 -8.35 -17.26
CA PHE A 256 -3.70 -9.60 -17.88
C PHE A 256 -4.82 -9.40 -18.90
N LEU A 257 -5.85 -8.62 -18.56
CA LEU A 257 -6.96 -8.35 -19.50
C LEU A 257 -6.47 -7.67 -20.77
N ARG A 258 -5.56 -6.70 -20.63
CA ARG A 258 -4.94 -6.02 -21.77
C ARG A 258 -4.15 -6.99 -22.64
N ASP A 259 -3.25 -7.75 -22.04
CA ASP A 259 -2.35 -8.62 -22.78
C ASP A 259 -3.12 -9.76 -23.47
N LEU A 260 -4.19 -10.26 -22.83
CA LEU A 260 -5.11 -11.22 -23.44
C LEU A 260 -5.94 -10.59 -24.56
N HIS A 261 -6.42 -9.35 -24.41
CA HIS A 261 -7.14 -8.65 -25.48
C HIS A 261 -6.27 -8.47 -26.74
N GLU A 262 -5.00 -8.10 -26.56
CA GLU A 262 -4.05 -7.94 -27.67
C GLU A 262 -3.73 -9.28 -28.36
N HIS A 263 -3.80 -10.39 -27.63
CA HIS A 263 -3.50 -11.72 -28.14
C HIS A 263 -4.71 -12.42 -28.77
N ASP A 264 -5.86 -12.42 -28.09
CA ASP A 264 -7.09 -13.12 -28.47
C ASP A 264 -8.32 -12.46 -27.83
N GLN A 265 -8.89 -11.47 -28.54
CA GLN A 265 -10.05 -10.71 -28.10
C GLN A 265 -11.31 -11.58 -27.92
N GLU A 266 -11.53 -12.59 -28.78
CA GLU A 266 -12.70 -13.45 -28.69
C GLU A 266 -12.64 -14.31 -27.44
N GLN A 267 -11.47 -14.92 -27.18
CA GLN A 267 -11.22 -15.70 -25.98
C GLN A 267 -11.38 -14.87 -24.70
N LEU A 268 -10.95 -13.61 -24.70
CA LEU A 268 -11.16 -12.69 -23.58
C LEU A 268 -12.64 -12.50 -23.26
N ILE A 269 -13.47 -12.20 -24.27
CA ILE A 269 -14.90 -11.96 -24.06
C ILE A 269 -15.58 -13.21 -23.50
N VAL A 270 -15.30 -14.39 -24.07
CA VAL A 270 -15.85 -15.67 -23.58
C VAL A 270 -15.40 -15.93 -22.13
N PHE A 271 -14.12 -15.70 -21.82
CA PHE A 271 -13.62 -15.82 -20.45
C PHE A 271 -14.34 -14.87 -19.48
N LEU A 272 -14.49 -13.59 -19.83
CA LEU A 272 -15.13 -12.59 -18.97
C LEU A 272 -16.62 -12.87 -18.75
N GLN A 273 -17.33 -13.37 -19.77
CA GLN A 273 -18.74 -13.79 -19.64
C GLN A 273 -18.91 -14.93 -18.64
N GLU A 274 -18.10 -15.98 -18.78
CA GLU A 274 -18.15 -17.12 -17.85
C GLU A 274 -17.67 -16.75 -16.45
N PHE A 275 -16.67 -15.87 -16.37
CA PHE A 275 -16.18 -15.37 -15.11
C PHE A 275 -17.23 -14.52 -14.38
N HIS A 276 -17.92 -13.62 -15.08
CA HIS A 276 -19.07 -12.87 -14.54
C HIS A 276 -20.20 -13.81 -14.09
N ARG A 277 -20.51 -14.86 -14.86
CA ARG A 277 -21.50 -15.89 -14.48
C ARG A 277 -21.13 -16.58 -13.17
N LEU A 278 -19.86 -16.89 -12.95
CA LEU A 278 -19.38 -17.50 -11.69
C LEU A 278 -19.50 -16.52 -10.51
N ARG A 279 -19.16 -15.24 -10.69
CA ARG A 279 -19.28 -14.23 -9.63
C ARG A 279 -20.74 -13.93 -9.24
N THR A 280 -21.67 -14.09 -10.17
CA THR A 280 -23.11 -13.79 -9.96
C THR A 280 -23.97 -15.02 -9.65
N LYS A 281 -23.36 -16.22 -9.51
CA LYS A 281 -24.05 -17.47 -9.13
C LYS A 281 -24.74 -17.30 -7.76
N LYS A 282 -26.06 -17.53 -7.69
CA LYS A 282 -26.88 -17.21 -6.51
C LYS A 282 -26.51 -17.98 -5.23
N SER A 283 -26.11 -19.25 -5.35
CA SER A 283 -25.87 -20.12 -4.19
C SER A 283 -24.45 -19.99 -3.64
N THR A 284 -23.48 -19.95 -4.56
CA THR A 284 -22.04 -20.05 -4.28
C THR A 284 -21.30 -19.15 -5.26
N PRO A 285 -21.45 -17.82 -5.13
CA PRO A 285 -20.77 -16.88 -6.00
C PRO A 285 -19.25 -16.98 -5.80
N LEU A 286 -18.50 -16.92 -6.90
CA LEU A 286 -17.05 -16.75 -6.82
C LEU A 286 -16.74 -15.32 -6.36
N VAL A 287 -16.33 -15.18 -5.10
CA VAL A 287 -15.95 -13.88 -4.56
C VAL A 287 -14.51 -13.56 -4.97
N THR A 288 -14.32 -12.41 -5.61
CA THR A 288 -13.01 -11.99 -6.12
C THR A 288 -12.70 -10.55 -5.73
N VAL A 289 -11.46 -10.28 -5.34
CA VAL A 289 -10.95 -8.91 -5.19
C VAL A 289 -9.89 -8.69 -6.26
N PHE A 290 -10.18 -7.79 -7.20
CA PHE A 290 -9.25 -7.40 -8.24
C PHE A 290 -8.47 -6.18 -7.80
N SER A 291 -7.15 -6.22 -7.91
CA SER A 291 -6.38 -5.00 -8.06
C SER A 291 -5.85 -4.89 -9.48
N GLY A 292 -5.77 -3.65 -9.93
CA GLY A 292 -5.06 -3.28 -11.14
C GLY A 292 -4.41 -1.94 -10.91
N SER A 293 -3.46 -1.57 -11.77
CA SER A 293 -3.26 -0.14 -11.98
C SER A 293 -4.60 0.49 -12.35
N ALA A 294 -4.78 1.72 -11.89
CA ALA A 294 -5.70 2.67 -12.44
C ALA A 294 -5.97 2.52 -13.96
N GLY A 295 -7.20 2.83 -14.38
CA GLY A 295 -7.62 2.78 -15.78
C GLY A 295 -8.37 1.51 -16.21
N LEU A 296 -8.58 0.52 -15.34
CA LEU A 296 -9.40 -0.65 -15.68
C LEU A 296 -10.85 -0.26 -16.02
N SER A 297 -11.44 0.68 -15.27
CA SER A 297 -12.80 1.19 -15.53
C SER A 297 -12.91 1.86 -16.89
N THR A 298 -11.98 2.77 -17.21
CA THR A 298 -11.91 3.39 -18.54
C THR A 298 -11.64 2.35 -19.64
N TYR A 299 -10.75 1.39 -19.39
CA TYR A 299 -10.49 0.30 -20.33
C TYR A 299 -11.77 -0.49 -20.62
N MET A 300 -12.50 -0.91 -19.59
CA MET A 300 -13.77 -1.63 -19.73
C MET A 300 -14.81 -0.80 -20.51
N GLU A 301 -14.86 0.51 -20.32
CA GLU A 301 -15.75 1.39 -21.07
C GLU A 301 -15.33 1.54 -22.54
N LEU A 302 -14.04 1.78 -22.81
CA LEU A 302 -13.50 1.94 -24.17
C LEU A 302 -13.70 0.71 -25.04
N TYR A 303 -13.68 -0.48 -24.45
CA TYR A 303 -13.83 -1.76 -25.17
C TYR A 303 -15.22 -2.39 -25.02
N GLY A 304 -16.21 -1.68 -24.46
CA GLY A 304 -17.59 -2.15 -24.38
C GLY A 304 -17.81 -3.35 -23.45
N MET A 305 -16.95 -3.51 -22.43
CA MET A 305 -16.98 -4.64 -21.48
C MET A 305 -17.63 -4.28 -20.14
N LYS A 306 -18.15 -3.06 -19.98
CA LYS A 306 -18.68 -2.53 -18.71
C LYS A 306 -19.68 -3.48 -18.02
N GLU A 307 -20.64 -4.01 -18.77
CA GLU A 307 -21.69 -4.89 -18.25
C GLU A 307 -21.14 -6.18 -17.60
N LEU A 308 -19.95 -6.64 -18.02
CA LEU A 308 -19.30 -7.83 -17.47
C LEU A 308 -18.69 -7.59 -16.08
N PHE A 309 -18.79 -6.37 -15.56
CA PHE A 309 -18.20 -5.93 -14.30
C PHE A 309 -19.17 -5.10 -13.43
N ASP A 310 -20.42 -4.94 -13.86
CA ASP A 310 -21.44 -4.18 -13.11
C ASP A 310 -21.79 -4.84 -11.75
N ASP A 311 -21.36 -6.08 -11.52
CA ASP A 311 -21.47 -6.78 -10.23
C ASP A 311 -20.44 -6.35 -9.19
N LEU A 312 -19.40 -5.60 -9.58
CA LEU A 312 -18.27 -5.29 -8.70
C LEU A 312 -18.52 -4.07 -7.81
N MET A 313 -18.26 -4.25 -6.52
CA MET A 313 -18.13 -3.13 -5.59
C MET A 313 -16.80 -2.42 -5.84
N THR A 314 -16.83 -1.10 -5.90
CA THR A 314 -15.61 -0.31 -6.08
C THR A 314 -15.08 0.15 -4.74
N VAL A 315 -13.80 -0.08 -4.48
CA VAL A 315 -13.11 0.38 -3.27
C VAL A 315 -11.88 1.18 -3.66
N ASP A 316 -11.82 2.45 -3.26
CA ASP A 316 -10.73 3.35 -3.62
C ASP A 316 -9.64 3.37 -2.55
N VAL A 317 -8.38 3.19 -2.98
CA VAL A 317 -7.22 3.48 -2.14
C VAL A 317 -6.73 4.88 -2.51
N SER A 318 -7.21 5.89 -1.79
CA SER A 318 -6.83 7.30 -1.94
C SER A 318 -5.34 7.54 -1.62
N PRO A 319 -4.77 8.74 -1.66
CA PRO A 319 -3.51 9.06 -0.97
C PRO A 319 -3.62 8.88 0.56
N ILE A 320 -2.50 8.87 1.30
CA ILE A 320 -2.55 8.98 2.77
C ILE A 320 -2.66 10.45 3.19
N SER A 321 -3.25 10.69 4.35
CA SER A 321 -3.38 12.02 4.95
C SER A 321 -2.02 12.59 5.40
N ALA A 322 -1.94 13.91 5.59
CA ALA A 322 -0.79 14.57 6.21
C ALA A 322 -0.37 13.86 7.51
N SER A 323 -1.31 13.63 8.42
CA SER A 323 -1.02 12.99 9.72
C SER A 323 -0.43 11.58 9.57
N GLU A 324 -0.91 10.80 8.61
CA GLU A 324 -0.35 9.48 8.30
C GLU A 324 1.03 9.60 7.65
N ALA A 325 1.26 10.61 6.80
CA ALA A 325 2.56 10.88 6.19
C ALA A 325 3.60 11.33 7.22
N TYR A 326 3.24 12.20 8.17
CA TYR A 326 4.08 12.59 9.30
C TYR A 326 4.49 11.37 10.12
N LEU A 327 3.51 10.54 10.48
CA LEU A 327 3.77 9.31 11.23
C LEU A 327 4.68 8.35 10.43
N LEU A 328 4.40 8.14 9.14
CA LEU A 328 5.21 7.27 8.29
C LEU A 328 6.65 7.77 8.18
N ALA A 329 6.86 9.07 7.91
CA ALA A 329 8.18 9.67 7.81
C ALA A 329 8.96 9.54 9.12
N GLU A 330 8.32 9.85 10.25
CA GLU A 330 8.93 9.70 11.58
C GLU A 330 9.37 8.25 11.82
N GLU A 331 8.45 7.29 11.66
CA GLU A 331 8.71 5.89 11.96
C GLU A 331 9.78 5.28 11.03
N LEU A 332 9.85 5.73 9.76
CA LEU A 332 10.91 5.34 8.83
C LEU A 332 12.29 5.81 9.29
N PHE A 333 12.43 7.09 9.69
CA PHE A 333 13.71 7.60 10.17
C PHE A 333 14.21 6.84 11.38
N TYR A 334 13.35 6.69 12.39
CA TYR A 334 13.72 5.94 13.59
C TYR A 334 13.95 4.45 13.32
N GLY A 335 13.19 3.83 12.41
CA GLY A 335 13.44 2.46 11.94
C GLY A 335 14.81 2.28 11.28
N MET A 336 15.32 3.34 10.65
CA MET A 336 16.68 3.41 10.09
C MET A 336 17.73 3.93 11.11
N GLN A 337 17.39 3.98 12.40
CA GLN A 337 18.26 4.47 13.48
C GLN A 337 18.73 5.92 13.27
N LYS A 338 17.86 6.74 12.67
CA LYS A 338 18.06 8.17 12.48
C LYS A 338 17.14 8.99 13.38
N ARG A 339 17.59 10.18 13.75
CA ARG A 339 16.88 11.14 14.59
C ARG A 339 16.56 12.40 13.78
N PRO A 340 15.34 12.54 13.27
CA PRO A 340 14.94 13.76 12.59
C PRO A 340 14.71 14.90 13.59
N ILE A 341 15.18 16.10 13.26
CA ILE A 341 14.65 17.32 13.90
C ILE A 341 13.20 17.54 13.43
N PRO A 342 12.32 18.16 14.24
CA PRO A 342 10.91 18.33 13.86
C PRO A 342 10.70 18.95 12.47
N ASN A 343 11.47 19.97 12.14
CA ASN A 343 11.41 20.66 10.85
C ASN A 343 11.83 19.77 9.66
N ALA A 344 12.59 18.69 9.88
CA ALA A 344 12.96 17.76 8.82
C ALA A 344 11.77 16.88 8.40
N ILE A 345 10.95 16.46 9.37
CA ILE A 345 9.73 15.67 9.09
C ILE A 345 8.72 16.55 8.34
N GLU A 346 8.48 17.77 8.84
CA GLU A 346 7.61 18.75 8.18
C GLU A 346 8.06 18.99 6.74
N ARG A 347 9.36 19.24 6.53
CA ARG A 347 9.91 19.44 5.19
C ARG A 347 9.70 18.25 4.26
N LEU A 348 9.87 17.02 4.78
CA LEU A 348 9.68 15.80 3.99
C LEU A 348 8.21 15.64 3.56
N VAL A 349 7.26 15.94 4.46
CA VAL A 349 5.83 15.89 4.16
C VAL A 349 5.43 17.00 3.19
N GLU A 350 5.96 18.22 3.34
CA GLU A 350 5.76 19.31 2.38
C GLU A 350 6.20 18.92 0.96
N PHE A 351 7.36 18.28 0.82
CA PHE A 351 7.84 17.85 -0.49
C PHE A 351 7.03 16.72 -1.09
N THR A 352 6.56 15.79 -0.26
CA THR A 352 5.76 14.65 -0.71
C THR A 352 4.26 14.98 -0.91
N GLY A 353 3.84 16.17 -0.46
CA GLY A 353 2.49 16.71 -0.59
C GLY A 353 1.71 16.58 0.72
N MET A 354 1.11 17.67 1.20
CA MET A 354 0.39 17.69 2.49
C MET A 354 -1.02 17.12 2.40
N GLU A 355 -1.75 17.41 1.32
CA GLU A 355 -3.15 16.97 1.18
C GLU A 355 -3.26 15.57 0.58
N GLU A 356 -2.37 15.25 -0.36
CA GLU A 356 -2.43 14.04 -1.17
C GLU A 356 -1.06 13.36 -1.27
N THR A 357 -0.65 12.71 -0.19
CA THR A 357 0.66 12.05 -0.12
C THR A 357 0.61 10.63 -0.65
N ILE A 358 1.49 10.30 -1.60
CA ILE A 358 1.70 8.92 -2.05
C ILE A 358 2.72 8.26 -1.08
N PRO A 359 2.35 7.19 -0.35
CA PRO A 359 3.21 6.58 0.68
C PRO A 359 4.62 6.22 0.18
N TYR A 360 4.71 5.76 -1.06
CA TYR A 360 5.99 5.40 -1.68
C TYR A 360 6.98 6.56 -1.78
N PHE A 361 6.53 7.79 -2.05
CA PHE A 361 7.44 8.94 -2.12
C PHE A 361 7.94 9.35 -0.74
N VAL A 362 7.16 9.13 0.32
CA VAL A 362 7.61 9.28 1.72
C VAL A 362 8.73 8.27 2.01
N GLN A 363 8.51 7.01 1.66
CA GLN A 363 9.51 5.94 1.83
C GLN A 363 10.79 6.21 1.05
N ALA A 364 10.68 6.59 -0.22
CA ALA A 364 11.81 6.88 -1.09
C ALA A 364 12.61 8.10 -0.58
N LEU A 365 11.92 9.20 -0.23
CA LEU A 365 12.58 10.40 0.25
C LEU A 365 13.26 10.17 1.61
N ALA A 366 12.61 9.45 2.53
CA ALA A 366 13.22 9.09 3.81
C ALA A 366 14.49 8.24 3.60
N SER A 367 14.45 7.24 2.71
CA SER A 367 15.63 6.42 2.36
C SER A 367 16.78 7.28 1.85
N TYR A 368 16.51 8.11 0.84
CA TYR A 368 17.55 8.96 0.25
C TYR A 368 18.12 9.97 1.25
N THR A 369 17.28 10.48 2.14
CA THR A 369 17.72 11.38 3.23
C THR A 369 18.64 10.65 4.21
N CYS A 370 18.30 9.42 4.61
CA CYS A 370 19.16 8.62 5.49
C CYS A 370 20.50 8.25 4.84
N GLU A 371 20.48 7.92 3.55
CA GLU A 371 21.69 7.67 2.78
C GLU A 371 22.56 8.93 2.67
N GLN A 372 21.95 10.10 2.45
CA GLN A 372 22.63 11.40 2.38
C GLN A 372 23.32 11.75 3.70
N ALA A 373 22.64 11.54 4.84
CA ALA A 373 23.20 11.77 6.17
C ALA A 373 24.36 10.81 6.52
N GLY A 374 24.51 9.70 5.79
CA GLY A 374 25.61 8.75 5.99
C GLY A 374 25.62 8.13 7.39
N LEU A 375 26.73 8.29 8.13
CA LEU A 375 26.85 7.78 9.51
C LEU A 375 26.24 8.71 10.57
N ARG A 376 25.88 9.94 10.21
CA ARG A 376 25.28 10.88 11.17
C ARG A 376 23.90 10.39 11.58
N LYS A 377 23.63 10.36 12.89
CA LYS A 377 22.32 9.96 13.44
C LYS A 377 21.25 11.03 13.21
N GLU A 378 21.60 12.29 13.47
CA GLU A 378 20.69 13.42 13.28
C GLU A 378 20.36 13.64 11.79
N ILE A 379 19.11 13.95 11.48
CA ILE A 379 18.63 14.34 10.14
C ILE A 379 18.15 15.79 10.21
N THR A 380 18.71 16.65 9.37
CA THR A 380 18.34 18.07 9.28
C THR A 380 17.39 18.32 8.12
N THR A 381 16.88 19.54 8.05
CA THR A 381 16.04 19.99 6.92
C THR A 381 16.85 19.99 5.62
N GLU A 382 18.11 20.37 5.66
CA GLU A 382 19.01 20.40 4.49
C GLU A 382 19.24 18.99 3.92
N ASP A 383 19.37 17.96 4.76
CA ASP A 383 19.49 16.57 4.31
C ASP A 383 18.28 16.15 3.45
N VAL A 384 17.08 16.56 3.88
CA VAL A 384 15.82 16.29 3.18
C VAL A 384 15.75 17.04 1.86
N GLU A 385 16.14 18.32 1.84
CA GLU A 385 16.16 19.13 0.63
C GLU A 385 17.16 18.60 -0.41
N GLU A 386 18.37 18.27 0.02
CA GLU A 386 19.39 17.69 -0.86
C GLU A 386 18.94 16.32 -1.40
N ALA A 387 18.37 15.47 -0.55
CA ALA A 387 17.82 14.19 -0.99
C ALA A 387 16.66 14.38 -1.98
N TYR A 388 15.80 15.37 -1.77
CA TYR A 388 14.69 15.66 -2.67
C TYR A 388 15.18 16.09 -4.05
N TYR A 389 16.00 17.13 -4.13
CA TYR A 389 16.42 17.70 -5.41
C TYR A 389 17.49 16.88 -6.12
N ASN A 390 18.49 16.36 -5.41
CA ASN A 390 19.64 15.70 -6.02
C ASN A 390 19.45 14.20 -6.23
N ARG A 391 18.57 13.56 -5.46
CA ARG A 391 18.40 12.10 -5.47
C ARG A 391 17.02 11.72 -6.00
N LEU A 392 15.93 12.09 -5.33
CA LEU A 392 14.58 11.74 -5.75
C LEU A 392 14.23 12.39 -7.10
N LEU A 393 14.40 13.70 -7.24
CA LEU A 393 14.27 14.41 -8.51
C LEU A 393 15.55 14.37 -9.36
N GLY A 394 16.59 13.67 -8.92
CA GLY A 394 17.82 13.47 -9.68
C GLY A 394 17.80 12.18 -10.50
N PRO A 395 18.91 11.86 -11.20
CA PRO A 395 19.02 10.63 -12.00
C PRO A 395 18.80 9.34 -11.20
N ALA A 396 19.19 9.31 -9.92
CA ALA A 396 19.01 8.13 -9.06
C ALA A 396 17.53 7.79 -8.84
N GLY A 397 16.66 8.80 -8.79
CA GLY A 397 15.23 8.65 -8.61
C GLY A 397 14.46 8.25 -9.87
N ASN A 398 15.10 8.11 -11.04
CA ASN A 398 14.44 7.66 -12.27
C ASN A 398 13.58 6.39 -12.07
N VAL A 399 14.07 5.45 -11.27
CA VAL A 399 13.36 4.20 -10.94
C VAL A 399 12.02 4.45 -10.22
N CYS A 400 11.93 5.52 -9.42
CA CYS A 400 10.72 5.90 -8.69
C CYS A 400 9.60 6.41 -9.61
N PHE A 401 9.95 6.86 -10.81
CA PHE A 401 9.01 7.48 -11.75
C PHE A 401 8.72 6.63 -12.99
N ARG A 402 9.33 5.44 -13.12
CA ARG A 402 9.15 4.55 -14.28
C ARG A 402 7.67 4.24 -14.54
N ASP A 403 6.91 3.99 -13.48
CA ASP A 403 5.48 3.67 -13.55
C ASP A 403 4.59 4.85 -14.01
N PHE A 404 5.14 6.07 -14.09
CA PHE A 404 4.41 7.28 -14.52
C PHE A 404 4.75 7.71 -15.95
N ILE A 405 5.48 6.89 -16.70
CA ILE A 405 5.82 7.16 -18.09
C ILE A 405 4.56 7.01 -18.95
N LEU A 406 4.17 8.08 -19.66
CA LEU A 406 2.96 8.07 -20.50
C LEU A 406 2.94 6.99 -21.58
N ARG A 407 4.09 6.67 -22.21
CA ARG A 407 4.14 5.67 -23.28
C ARG A 407 3.81 4.25 -22.80
N GLU A 408 3.95 3.99 -21.50
CA GLU A 408 3.65 2.70 -20.89
C GLU A 408 2.16 2.59 -20.54
N ARG A 409 1.40 3.68 -20.71
CA ARG A 409 -0.04 3.73 -20.48
C ARG A 409 -0.82 3.30 -21.70
N THR A 410 -1.99 2.73 -21.43
CA THR A 410 -2.91 2.12 -22.41
C THR A 410 -3.80 3.14 -23.10
N TYR A 411 -3.39 4.41 -23.16
CA TYR A 411 -4.17 5.42 -23.85
C TYR A 411 -4.19 5.15 -25.35
N PRO A 412 -5.34 5.37 -26.01
CA PRO A 412 -5.40 5.47 -27.47
C PRO A 412 -4.29 6.39 -27.98
N LYS A 413 -3.68 6.05 -29.12
CA LYS A 413 -2.49 6.77 -29.63
C LYS A 413 -2.77 8.26 -29.82
N GLU A 414 -3.99 8.59 -30.24
CA GLU A 414 -4.53 9.93 -30.40
C GLU A 414 -4.58 10.75 -29.10
N TYR A 415 -4.67 10.11 -27.94
CA TYR A 415 -4.77 10.79 -26.64
C TYR A 415 -3.40 11.12 -26.04
N ARG A 416 -2.35 10.39 -26.41
CA ARG A 416 -1.02 10.48 -25.78
C ARG A 416 -0.40 11.87 -25.89
N LEU A 417 -0.52 12.52 -27.05
CA LEU A 417 0.03 13.87 -27.24
C LEU A 417 -0.72 14.90 -26.39
N SER A 418 -2.06 14.83 -26.37
CA SER A 418 -2.90 15.69 -25.55
C SER A 418 -2.65 15.47 -24.06
N ALA A 419 -2.53 14.22 -23.62
CA ALA A 419 -2.17 13.84 -22.24
C ALA A 419 -0.84 14.47 -21.82
N SER A 420 0.18 14.34 -22.67
CA SER A 420 1.51 14.93 -22.44
C SER A 420 1.45 16.45 -22.32
N ASN A 421 0.69 17.12 -23.20
CA ASN A 421 0.54 18.58 -23.16
C ASN A 421 -0.19 19.03 -21.89
N ILE A 422 -1.27 18.35 -21.51
CA ILE A 422 -2.05 18.65 -20.30
C ILE A 422 -1.20 18.45 -19.05
N LEU A 423 -0.54 17.30 -18.89
CA LEU A 423 0.32 17.03 -17.73
C LEU A 423 1.50 18.00 -17.63
N LYS A 424 2.12 18.37 -18.75
CA LYS A 424 3.17 19.42 -18.78
C LYS A 424 2.64 20.81 -18.40
N HIS A 425 1.41 21.13 -18.78
CA HIS A 425 0.81 22.41 -18.44
C HIS A 425 0.43 22.44 -16.96
N LEU A 426 -0.30 21.44 -16.49
CA LEU A 426 -0.69 21.30 -15.10
C LEU A 426 0.52 21.23 -14.16
N SER A 427 1.61 20.57 -14.55
CA SER A 427 2.81 20.51 -13.71
C SER A 427 3.41 21.89 -13.46
N LYS A 428 3.45 22.76 -14.48
CA LYS A 428 3.93 24.15 -14.35
C LYS A 428 3.01 25.02 -13.51
N MET A 429 1.72 24.75 -13.53
CA MET A 429 0.72 25.51 -12.77
C MET A 429 0.54 24.98 -11.34
N ALA A 430 0.94 23.73 -11.06
CA ALA A 430 0.72 23.08 -9.76
C ALA A 430 1.29 23.92 -8.59
N PRO A 431 0.52 24.10 -7.50
CA PRO A 431 -0.72 23.40 -7.17
C PRO A 431 -2.01 24.06 -7.71
N ALA A 432 -1.92 25.09 -8.56
CA ALA A 432 -3.09 25.83 -9.02
C ALA A 432 -4.06 24.99 -9.88
N ILE A 433 -5.34 25.34 -9.78
CA ILE A 433 -6.44 24.78 -10.57
C ILE A 433 -6.43 25.43 -11.96
N VAL A 434 -6.55 24.61 -13.00
CA VAL A 434 -6.65 25.05 -14.40
C VAL A 434 -8.03 24.72 -14.94
N THR A 435 -8.63 25.67 -15.67
CA THR A 435 -9.99 25.52 -16.20
C THR A 435 -10.06 24.49 -17.33
N GLU A 436 -11.23 23.86 -17.51
CA GLU A 436 -11.45 22.96 -18.66
C GLU A 436 -11.27 23.67 -20.00
N GLU A 437 -11.63 24.96 -20.10
CA GLU A 437 -11.46 25.75 -21.31
C GLU A 437 -10.00 25.86 -21.72
N ASP A 438 -9.10 26.03 -20.76
CA ASP A 438 -7.66 26.10 -21.02
C ASP A 438 -7.07 24.74 -21.37
N LEU A 439 -7.54 23.67 -20.72
CA LEU A 439 -7.12 22.31 -21.06
C LEU A 439 -7.61 21.87 -22.45
N GLN A 440 -8.80 22.30 -22.85
CA GLN A 440 -9.36 22.02 -24.18
C GLN A 440 -8.47 22.57 -25.31
N LYS A 441 -7.79 23.71 -25.08
CA LYS A 441 -6.85 24.32 -26.04
C LYS A 441 -5.59 23.45 -26.25
N LEU A 442 -5.30 22.54 -25.33
CA LEU A 442 -4.14 21.64 -25.38
C LEU A 442 -4.43 20.30 -26.09
N CYS A 443 -5.71 19.98 -26.30
CA CYS A 443 -6.13 18.81 -27.04
C CYS A 443 -5.78 18.93 -28.54
N LYS A 444 -5.24 17.86 -29.11
CA LYS A 444 -4.86 17.74 -30.53
C LYS A 444 -5.54 16.51 -31.14
N GLY A 445 -5.66 16.48 -32.47
CA GLY A 445 -5.93 15.24 -33.23
C GLY A 445 -7.24 14.52 -32.94
N GLY A 446 -8.34 15.25 -32.69
CA GLY A 446 -9.66 14.64 -32.44
C GLY A 446 -9.83 14.06 -31.02
N CYS A 447 -8.90 14.34 -30.11
CA CYS A 447 -9.00 13.93 -28.71
C CYS A 447 -10.22 14.56 -28.02
N GLU A 448 -11.11 13.73 -27.48
CA GLU A 448 -12.22 14.14 -26.63
C GLU A 448 -11.69 14.43 -25.22
N LEU A 449 -11.68 15.71 -24.81
CA LEU A 449 -11.15 16.13 -23.51
C LEU A 449 -11.76 15.32 -22.37
N LYS A 450 -13.08 15.19 -22.32
CA LYS A 450 -13.79 14.51 -21.24
C LYS A 450 -13.27 13.08 -21.02
N LYS A 451 -13.12 12.29 -22.09
CA LYS A 451 -12.57 10.92 -22.02
C LYS A 451 -11.13 10.92 -21.54
N LEU A 452 -10.30 11.84 -22.06
CA LEU A 452 -8.91 11.96 -21.61
C LEU A 452 -8.81 12.36 -20.13
N MET A 453 -9.65 13.27 -19.65
CA MET A 453 -9.65 13.67 -18.24
C MET A 453 -10.06 12.49 -17.35
N THR A 454 -11.05 11.69 -17.77
CA THR A 454 -11.37 10.43 -17.08
C THR A 454 -10.17 9.48 -17.03
N CYS A 455 -9.43 9.30 -18.13
CA CYS A 455 -8.20 8.49 -18.11
C CYS A 455 -7.17 9.01 -17.10
N LEU A 456 -6.89 10.31 -17.12
CA LEU A 456 -5.88 10.94 -16.26
C LEU A 456 -6.29 10.97 -14.78
N GLU A 457 -7.59 11.14 -14.51
CA GLU A 457 -8.16 11.08 -13.17
C GLU A 457 -8.11 9.66 -12.62
N GLU A 458 -8.50 8.67 -13.43
CA GLU A 458 -8.44 7.28 -13.04
C GLU A 458 -7.01 6.83 -12.76
N ASP A 459 -6.01 7.36 -13.49
CA ASP A 459 -4.56 7.21 -13.25
C ASP A 459 -4.02 8.02 -12.06
N TYR A 460 -4.89 8.81 -11.41
CA TYR A 460 -4.59 9.68 -10.27
C TYR A 460 -3.46 10.68 -10.55
N ASP A 461 -3.22 11.05 -11.81
CA ASP A 461 -2.31 12.17 -12.10
C ASP A 461 -2.95 13.49 -11.73
N ILE A 462 -4.27 13.55 -11.88
CA ILE A 462 -5.07 14.75 -11.69
C ILE A 462 -6.27 14.48 -10.78
N VAL A 463 -6.87 15.56 -10.31
CA VAL A 463 -8.09 15.56 -9.53
C VAL A 463 -8.94 16.76 -9.93
N PRO A 464 -10.28 16.60 -10.07
CA PRO A 464 -11.16 17.74 -10.29
C PRO A 464 -11.25 18.57 -9.00
N GLU A 465 -11.18 19.88 -9.14
CA GLU A 465 -11.35 20.81 -8.02
C GLU A 465 -12.09 22.08 -8.48
N GLY A 466 -13.25 22.33 -7.86
CA GLY A 466 -14.14 23.40 -8.29
C GLY A 466 -14.59 23.21 -9.75
N SER A 467 -14.28 24.17 -10.61
CA SER A 467 -14.60 24.15 -12.04
C SER A 467 -13.41 23.79 -12.94
N GLY A 468 -12.37 23.18 -12.38
CA GLY A 468 -11.15 22.88 -13.09
C GLY A 468 -10.44 21.64 -12.55
N TRP A 469 -9.16 21.55 -12.89
CA TRP A 469 -8.33 20.39 -12.64
C TRP A 469 -6.96 20.81 -12.16
N ARG A 470 -6.37 20.03 -11.27
CA ARG A 470 -4.97 20.20 -10.85
C ARG A 470 -4.23 18.87 -10.86
N MET A 471 -2.90 18.92 -10.84
CA MET A 471 -2.12 17.72 -10.54
C MET A 471 -2.39 17.26 -9.12
N ARG A 472 -2.55 15.95 -8.95
CA ARG A 472 -2.79 15.33 -7.65
C ARG A 472 -1.53 15.31 -6.80
N SER A 473 -0.45 14.75 -7.35
CA SER A 473 0.82 14.61 -6.63
C SER A 473 1.78 15.75 -6.91
N LYS A 474 2.24 16.42 -5.84
CA LYS A 474 3.31 17.41 -5.90
C LYS A 474 4.62 16.85 -6.45
N VAL A 475 5.03 15.67 -6.00
CA VAL A 475 6.30 15.05 -6.41
C VAL A 475 6.31 14.75 -7.91
N ILE A 476 5.18 14.22 -8.43
CA ILE A 476 5.02 13.97 -9.85
C ILE A 476 5.03 15.31 -10.62
N ALA A 477 4.30 16.33 -10.14
CA ALA A 477 4.34 17.65 -10.77
C ALA A 477 5.75 18.23 -10.83
N ASP A 478 6.49 18.19 -9.73
CA ASP A 478 7.88 18.69 -9.64
C ASP A 478 8.78 17.92 -10.63
N ARG A 479 8.63 16.60 -10.74
CA ARG A 479 9.35 15.78 -11.74
C ARG A 479 9.01 16.18 -13.17
N TRP A 480 7.72 16.36 -13.48
CA TRP A 480 7.26 16.75 -14.82
C TRP A 480 7.76 18.15 -15.22
N ARG A 481 7.95 19.08 -14.26
CA ARG A 481 8.50 20.42 -14.54
C ARG A 481 9.94 20.39 -15.04
N LEU A 482 10.71 19.34 -14.73
CA LEU A 482 12.07 19.16 -15.26
C LEU A 482 12.06 18.92 -16.77
N GLY A 483 10.91 18.60 -17.37
CA GLY A 483 10.73 18.53 -18.82
C GLY A 483 11.45 17.34 -19.46
N GLU A 484 11.75 16.30 -18.70
CA GLU A 484 12.55 15.17 -19.18
C GLU A 484 11.82 14.40 -20.30
N PRO A 485 12.47 14.17 -21.46
CA PRO A 485 11.83 13.52 -22.60
C PRO A 485 11.28 12.15 -22.28
N TRP A 486 11.98 11.36 -21.44
CA TRP A 486 11.61 9.98 -21.18
C TRP A 486 10.28 9.81 -20.42
N LEU A 487 9.81 10.82 -19.69
CA LEU A 487 8.47 10.84 -19.08
C LEU A 487 7.37 11.11 -20.12
N THR A 488 7.73 11.78 -21.22
CA THR A 488 6.78 12.40 -22.16
C THR A 488 6.69 11.69 -23.50
N THR A 489 7.80 11.06 -23.94
CA THR A 489 7.93 10.30 -25.18
C THR A 489 8.44 8.88 -24.93
N GLY A 490 8.85 8.56 -23.70
CA GLY A 490 9.64 7.38 -23.41
C GLY A 490 11.09 7.53 -23.86
N GLY A 491 12.06 7.20 -23.00
CA GLY A 491 13.48 7.20 -23.38
C GLY A 491 13.74 6.18 -24.49
N LYS A 492 14.60 6.51 -25.46
CA LYS A 492 15.00 5.54 -26.50
C LYS A 492 15.51 4.24 -25.92
#